data_AF-A0A1F0PVF6-F1
#
_entry.id   AF-A0A1F0PVF6-F1
#
_cell.length_a   1.000
_cell.length_b   1.000
_cell.length_c   1.000
_cell.angle_alpha   90.00
_cell.angle_beta   90.00
_cell.angle_gamma   90.00
#
_symmetry.space_group_name_H-M   'P 1'
#
loop_
_entity.id
_entity.type
_entity.pdbx_description
1 polymer ?
#
loop_
_entity_poly.entity_id
_entity_poly.type
_entity_poly.pdbx_seq_one_letter_code
_entity_poly.pdbx_strand_id
1 'polypeptide(L)'
;MLGAIWAQSLDGIIGDGVVMPWHVPEDLKHFKEVTMGAPVIMGRKTWESLNPKFRPLPGRENIVLSSREPDEWSAGATVVDSIDAALETAPGDAWITGGGQLYSSALDRVDTIELTLMGVQVGDAYGADAVLAPSVPEEFSLSADSDWLTSESGHLTIPGQPPSELPMKYRFLTYDRKAAA
;
A
#
# COMPACT_ATOMS: atom_id res chain seq x y z
N MET A 1 -9.77 8.00 -12.32
CA MET A 1 -10.13 7.38 -11.04
C MET A 1 -8.88 7.31 -10.18
N LEU A 2 -8.96 7.78 -8.94
CA LEU A 2 -7.86 7.67 -7.99
C LEU A 2 -8.14 6.52 -7.01
N GLY A 3 -7.32 5.48 -7.04
CA GLY A 3 -7.41 4.37 -6.08
C GLY A 3 -6.36 4.49 -4.99
N ALA A 4 -6.62 3.91 -3.82
CA ALA A 4 -5.58 3.57 -2.84
C ALA A 4 -5.51 2.06 -2.69
N ILE A 5 -4.30 1.51 -2.58
CA ILE A 5 -4.11 0.06 -2.39
C ILE A 5 -3.11 -0.22 -1.28
N TRP A 6 -3.46 -1.04 -0.31
CA TRP A 6 -2.55 -1.48 0.74
C TRP A 6 -2.92 -2.83 1.34
N ALA A 7 -1.95 -3.43 2.04
CA ALA A 7 -2.17 -4.58 2.91
C ALA A 7 -2.03 -4.16 4.37
N GLN A 8 -2.88 -4.68 5.25
CA GLN A 8 -2.79 -4.44 6.69
C GLN A 8 -3.09 -5.70 7.51
N SER A 9 -2.61 -5.74 8.75
CA SER A 9 -3.02 -6.73 9.76
C SER A 9 -4.44 -6.48 10.30
N LEU A 10 -4.96 -7.41 11.09
CA LEU A 10 -6.26 -7.29 11.75
C LEU A 10 -6.37 -6.07 12.68
N ASP A 11 -5.24 -5.61 13.20
CA ASP A 11 -5.08 -4.42 14.05
C ASP A 11 -4.61 -3.17 13.29
N GLY A 12 -4.66 -3.19 11.95
CA GLY A 12 -4.48 -2.01 11.10
C GLY A 12 -3.03 -1.62 10.82
N ILE A 13 -2.07 -2.48 11.14
CA ILE A 13 -0.63 -2.21 10.95
C ILE A 13 -0.24 -2.55 9.53
N ILE A 14 0.61 -1.73 8.92
CA ILE A 14 1.16 -1.91 7.57
C ILE A 14 2.69 -2.13 7.57
N GLY A 15 3.30 -2.26 8.76
CA GLY A 15 4.74 -2.44 8.96
C GLY A 15 5.33 -1.45 9.95
N ASP A 16 6.64 -1.25 9.88
CA ASP A 16 7.42 -0.29 10.70
C ASP A 16 7.90 0.95 9.92
N GLY A 17 7.43 1.11 8.69
CA GLY A 17 7.87 2.17 7.79
C GLY A 17 9.16 1.86 7.03
N VAL A 18 9.74 0.67 7.22
CA VAL A 18 10.85 0.12 6.44
C VAL A 18 10.44 -1.19 5.78
N VAL A 19 9.83 -2.12 6.51
CA VAL A 19 9.41 -3.43 6.02
C VAL A 19 8.00 -3.79 6.44
N MET A 20 7.32 -4.58 5.62
CA MET A 20 6.07 -5.24 6.00
C MET A 20 6.39 -6.51 6.81
N PRO A 21 5.54 -6.89 7.79
CA PRO A 21 5.78 -8.07 8.62
C PRO A 21 5.58 -9.38 7.86
N TRP A 22 4.98 -9.36 6.68
CA TRP A 22 4.61 -10.56 5.93
C TRP A 22 5.14 -10.52 4.51
N HIS A 23 5.26 -11.70 3.95
CA HIS A 23 5.41 -11.90 2.52
C HIS A 23 4.28 -12.81 2.05
N VAL A 24 3.38 -12.29 1.22
CA VAL A 24 2.25 -13.03 0.65
C VAL A 24 2.29 -12.84 -0.88
N PRO A 25 2.76 -13.84 -1.65
CA PRO A 25 2.93 -13.69 -3.09
C PRO A 25 1.64 -13.33 -3.84
N GLU A 26 0.49 -13.80 -3.35
CA GLU A 26 -0.83 -13.54 -3.92
C GLU A 26 -1.25 -12.07 -3.74
N ASP A 27 -0.91 -11.46 -2.60
CA ASP A 27 -1.09 -10.02 -2.37
C ASP A 27 -0.19 -9.19 -3.29
N LEU A 28 1.10 -9.58 -3.42
CA LEU A 28 2.02 -8.91 -4.35
C LEU A 28 1.57 -9.02 -5.81
N LYS A 29 0.99 -10.17 -6.18
CA LYS A 29 0.39 -10.40 -7.50
C LYS A 29 -0.83 -9.51 -7.69
N HIS A 30 -1.74 -9.47 -6.72
CA HIS A 30 -2.93 -8.62 -6.75
C HIS A 30 -2.54 -7.14 -6.87
N PHE A 31 -1.62 -6.66 -6.04
CA PHE A 31 -1.06 -5.31 -6.12
C PHE A 31 -0.52 -4.99 -7.52
N LYS A 32 0.22 -5.92 -8.12
CA LYS A 32 0.72 -5.75 -9.49
C LYS A 32 -0.42 -5.68 -10.50
N GLU A 33 -1.42 -6.55 -10.41
CA GLU A 33 -2.54 -6.63 -11.35
C GLU A 33 -3.41 -5.36 -11.29
N VAL A 34 -3.76 -4.91 -10.08
CA VAL A 34 -4.56 -3.71 -9.84
C VAL A 34 -3.86 -2.44 -10.34
N THR A 35 -2.56 -2.32 -10.08
CA THR A 35 -1.81 -1.09 -10.42
C THR A 35 -1.24 -1.08 -11.84
N MET A 36 -1.31 -2.18 -12.59
CA MET A 36 -0.65 -2.29 -13.89
C MET A 36 -1.19 -1.29 -14.90
N GLY A 37 -0.28 -0.63 -15.63
CA GLY A 37 -0.65 0.31 -16.70
C GLY A 37 -1.13 1.69 -16.22
N ALA A 38 -1.22 1.91 -14.91
CA ALA A 38 -1.53 3.20 -14.31
C ALA A 38 -0.34 3.75 -13.49
N PRO A 39 -0.16 5.07 -13.40
CA PRO A 39 0.76 5.70 -12.46
C PRO A 39 0.55 5.24 -11.01
N VAL A 40 1.66 5.03 -10.30
CA VAL A 40 1.69 4.73 -8.86
C VAL A 40 2.35 5.88 -8.12
N ILE A 41 1.68 6.38 -7.09
CA ILE A 41 2.07 7.54 -6.30
C ILE A 41 2.41 7.06 -4.90
N MET A 42 3.64 7.36 -4.45
CA MET A 42 4.12 6.94 -3.14
C MET A 42 4.98 8.01 -2.46
N GLY A 43 5.14 7.93 -1.15
CA GLY A 43 6.08 8.76 -0.40
C GLY A 43 7.52 8.24 -0.52
N ARG A 44 8.51 9.13 -0.32
CA ARG A 44 9.94 8.79 -0.39
C ARG A 44 10.34 7.54 0.40
N LYS A 45 9.87 7.39 1.64
CA LYS A 45 10.22 6.22 2.49
C LYS A 45 9.75 4.90 1.87
N THR A 46 8.56 4.88 1.29
CA THR A 46 8.02 3.72 0.59
C THR A 46 8.81 3.43 -0.68
N TRP A 47 9.17 4.46 -1.43
CA TRP A 47 10.07 4.31 -2.58
C TRP A 47 11.42 3.71 -2.17
N GLU A 48 12.02 4.23 -1.10
CA GLU A 48 13.31 3.78 -0.56
C GLU A 48 13.26 2.33 -0.05
N SER A 49 12.11 1.86 0.44
CA SER A 49 11.92 0.48 0.92
C SER A 49 11.64 -0.56 -0.17
N LEU A 50 11.23 -0.14 -1.38
CA LEU A 50 11.06 -1.08 -2.49
C LEU A 50 12.37 -1.81 -2.77
N ASN A 51 12.25 -3.12 -3.02
CA ASN A 51 13.39 -3.94 -3.42
C ASN A 51 14.06 -3.33 -4.67
N PRO A 52 15.38 -3.03 -4.65
CA PRO A 52 16.08 -2.39 -5.76
C PRO A 52 15.95 -3.13 -7.10
N LYS A 53 15.74 -4.45 -7.07
CA LYS A 53 15.53 -5.26 -8.28
C LYS A 53 14.21 -4.92 -9.00
N PHE A 54 13.22 -4.43 -8.27
CA PHE A 54 11.87 -4.13 -8.75
C PHE A 54 11.54 -2.63 -8.65
N ARG A 55 12.53 -1.78 -8.37
CA ARG A 55 12.42 -0.32 -8.32
C ARG A 55 13.13 0.29 -9.54
N PRO A 56 12.47 1.08 -10.40
CA PRO A 56 11.04 1.42 -10.40
C PRO A 56 10.12 0.22 -10.64
N LEU A 57 8.87 0.31 -10.19
CA LEU A 57 7.85 -0.70 -10.40
C LEU A 57 7.59 -0.86 -11.92
N PRO A 58 7.92 -2.01 -12.55
CA PRO A 58 7.86 -2.14 -14.00
C PRO A 58 6.44 -2.00 -14.55
N GLY A 59 6.32 -1.41 -15.74
CA GLY A 59 5.06 -1.23 -16.46
C GLY A 59 4.17 -0.11 -15.89
N ARG A 60 4.70 0.71 -14.98
CA ARG A 60 4.00 1.79 -14.29
C ARG A 60 4.87 3.04 -14.24
N GLU A 61 4.25 4.20 -14.40
CA GLU A 61 4.90 5.46 -14.06
C GLU A 61 5.02 5.55 -12.54
N ASN A 62 6.22 5.80 -12.02
CA ASN A 62 6.45 5.88 -10.58
C ASN A 62 6.58 7.35 -10.19
N ILE A 63 5.66 7.84 -9.36
CA ILE A 63 5.63 9.22 -8.86
C ILE A 63 5.95 9.19 -7.36
N VAL A 64 6.94 9.97 -6.94
CA VAL A 64 7.43 9.99 -5.55
C VAL A 64 7.27 11.37 -4.94
N LEU A 65 6.52 11.44 -3.84
CA LEU A 65 6.37 12.65 -3.04
C LEU A 65 7.58 12.84 -2.13
N SER A 66 8.29 13.95 -2.34
CA SER A 66 9.48 14.30 -1.57
C SER A 66 9.78 15.79 -1.68
N SER A 67 10.15 16.42 -0.56
CA SER A 67 10.74 17.76 -0.55
C SER A 67 12.26 17.75 -0.81
N ARG A 68 12.86 16.56 -0.96
CA ARG A 68 14.28 16.40 -1.31
C ARG A 68 14.41 16.47 -2.82
N GLU A 69 15.38 17.26 -3.29
CA GLU A 69 15.72 17.35 -4.71
C GLU A 69 15.98 15.98 -5.34
N PRO A 70 15.57 15.77 -6.60
CA PRO A 70 15.82 14.52 -7.31
C PRO A 70 17.32 14.29 -7.52
N ASP A 71 17.78 13.08 -7.21
CA ASP A 71 19.14 12.63 -7.51
C ASP A 71 19.15 11.13 -7.87
N GLU A 72 20.27 10.44 -7.66
CA GLU A 72 20.40 9.00 -7.81
C GLU A 72 19.35 8.20 -6.99
N TRP A 73 18.92 8.70 -5.82
CA TRP A 73 17.92 8.01 -4.99
C TRP A 73 16.57 7.85 -5.69
N SER A 74 16.22 8.75 -6.62
CA SER A 74 14.94 8.78 -7.35
C SER A 74 15.06 8.27 -8.79
N ALA A 75 16.13 7.57 -9.15
CA ALA A 75 16.35 7.11 -10.52
C ALA A 75 15.15 6.32 -11.07
N GLY A 76 14.58 6.78 -12.17
CA GLY A 76 13.42 6.17 -12.83
C GLY A 76 12.04 6.56 -12.26
N ALA A 77 11.99 7.52 -11.34
CA ALA A 77 10.74 8.09 -10.83
C ALA A 77 10.63 9.60 -11.14
N THR A 78 9.39 10.07 -11.28
CA THR A 78 9.06 11.50 -11.28
C THR A 78 8.90 11.95 -9.84
N VAL A 79 9.67 12.96 -9.42
CA VAL A 79 9.58 13.49 -8.05
C VAL A 79 8.73 14.76 -8.06
N VAL A 80 7.79 14.82 -7.12
CA VAL A 80 6.92 15.98 -6.89
C VAL A 80 6.86 16.29 -5.39
N ASP A 81 6.48 17.51 -5.03
CA ASP A 81 6.48 17.96 -3.62
C ASP A 81 5.11 17.81 -2.92
N SER A 82 4.06 17.50 -3.68
CA SER A 82 2.68 17.53 -3.20
C SER A 82 1.80 16.52 -3.95
N ILE A 83 0.69 16.15 -3.32
CA ILE A 83 -0.32 15.30 -3.95
C ILE A 83 -1.00 16.02 -5.12
N ASP A 84 -1.19 17.34 -5.06
CA ASP A 84 -1.75 18.12 -6.16
C ASP A 84 -0.84 18.03 -7.40
N ALA A 85 0.47 18.24 -7.24
CA ALA A 85 1.43 18.08 -8.34
C ALA A 85 1.50 16.64 -8.88
N ALA A 86 1.34 15.63 -8.02
CA ALA A 86 1.24 14.22 -8.46
C ALA A 86 0.01 14.00 -9.35
N LEU A 87 -1.15 14.54 -8.98
CA LEU A 87 -2.39 14.40 -9.74
C LEU A 87 -2.37 15.22 -11.03
N GLU A 88 -1.66 16.35 -11.07
CA GLU A 88 -1.40 17.09 -12.31
C GLU A 88 -0.49 16.31 -13.28
N THR A 89 0.48 15.57 -12.74
CA THR A 89 1.39 14.71 -13.53
C THR A 89 0.64 13.49 -14.09
N ALA A 90 -0.33 12.96 -13.34
CA ALA A 90 -1.15 11.80 -13.71
C ALA A 90 -2.65 12.16 -13.77
N PRO A 91 -3.12 12.90 -14.80
CA PRO A 91 -4.50 13.40 -14.87
C PRO A 91 -5.57 12.31 -15.13
N GLY A 92 -5.16 11.05 -15.25
CA GLY A 92 -6.03 9.91 -15.54
C GLY A 92 -6.27 9.01 -14.33
N ASP A 93 -6.19 7.70 -14.54
CA ASP A 93 -6.25 6.73 -13.46
C ASP A 93 -4.89 6.66 -12.74
N ALA A 94 -4.88 6.64 -11.41
CA ALA A 94 -3.66 6.53 -10.62
C ALA A 94 -3.92 5.79 -9.31
N TRP A 95 -2.85 5.24 -8.72
CA TRP A 95 -2.91 4.49 -7.47
C TRP A 95 -1.99 5.09 -6.41
N ILE A 96 -2.55 5.42 -5.25
CA ILE A 96 -1.80 5.71 -4.04
C ILE A 96 -1.32 4.38 -3.45
N THR A 97 0.00 4.20 -3.33
CA THR A 97 0.63 2.96 -2.84
C THR A 97 1.45 3.17 -1.57
N GLY A 98 1.15 4.26 -0.85
CA GLY A 98 1.60 4.49 0.54
C GLY A 98 2.79 5.42 0.70
N GLY A 99 3.33 5.59 1.90
CA GLY A 99 2.96 4.91 3.15
C GLY A 99 1.82 5.57 3.92
N GLY A 100 1.70 5.23 5.23
CA GLY A 100 0.59 5.64 6.11
C GLY A 100 0.23 7.13 6.06
N GLN A 101 1.24 8.02 6.05
CA GLN A 101 1.02 9.47 5.94
C GLN A 101 0.37 9.85 4.60
N LEU A 102 0.84 9.27 3.49
CA LEU A 102 0.27 9.55 2.18
C LEU A 102 -1.15 9.00 2.07
N TYR A 103 -1.38 7.75 2.50
CA TYR A 103 -2.72 7.17 2.55
C TYR A 103 -3.69 8.10 3.29
N SER A 104 -3.32 8.51 4.51
CA SER A 104 -4.15 9.39 5.34
C SER A 104 -4.45 10.73 4.66
N SER A 105 -3.46 11.34 3.99
CA SER A 105 -3.64 12.63 3.32
C SER A 105 -4.42 12.55 1.99
N ALA A 106 -4.46 11.37 1.38
CA ALA A 106 -5.09 11.15 0.07
C ALA A 106 -6.53 10.64 0.19
N LEU A 107 -6.93 10.09 1.35
CA LEU A 107 -8.19 9.39 1.54
C LEU A 107 -9.43 10.23 1.18
N ASP A 108 -9.41 11.54 1.34
CA ASP A 108 -10.56 12.40 0.97
C ASP A 108 -10.73 12.56 -0.56
N ARG A 109 -9.73 12.15 -1.33
CA ARG A 109 -9.66 12.32 -2.78
C ARG A 109 -9.78 11.02 -3.55
N VAL A 110 -9.57 9.88 -2.91
CA VAL A 110 -9.64 8.57 -3.58
C VAL A 110 -11.10 8.16 -3.82
N ASP A 111 -11.34 7.52 -4.95
CA ASP A 111 -12.64 6.99 -5.36
C ASP A 111 -12.83 5.55 -4.85
N THR A 112 -11.74 4.79 -4.74
CA THR A 112 -11.75 3.38 -4.37
C THR A 112 -10.56 3.01 -3.48
N ILE A 113 -10.75 2.00 -2.64
CA ILE A 113 -9.76 1.41 -1.73
C ILE A 113 -9.70 -0.08 -2.00
N GLU A 114 -8.53 -0.57 -2.39
CA GLU A 114 -8.20 -1.99 -2.48
C GLU A 114 -7.40 -2.39 -1.25
N LEU A 115 -8.02 -3.18 -0.37
CA LEU A 115 -7.48 -3.56 0.91
C LEU A 115 -7.24 -5.06 0.98
N THR A 116 -5.99 -5.46 1.20
CA THR A 116 -5.68 -6.83 1.62
C THR A 116 -5.65 -6.91 3.14
N LEU A 117 -6.61 -7.62 3.74
CA LEU A 117 -6.65 -7.87 5.17
C LEU A 117 -5.90 -9.17 5.50
N MET A 118 -4.77 -9.05 6.19
CA MET A 118 -3.98 -10.18 6.67
C MET A 118 -4.56 -10.72 7.98
N GLY A 119 -4.72 -12.03 8.06
CA GLY A 119 -5.32 -12.76 9.20
C GLY A 119 -4.38 -12.90 10.40
N VAL A 120 -3.63 -11.85 10.71
CA VAL A 120 -2.65 -11.80 11.80
C VAL A 120 -2.84 -10.53 12.62
N GLN A 121 -2.47 -10.58 13.89
CA GLN A 121 -2.28 -9.40 14.74
C GLN A 121 -0.79 -9.28 15.04
N VAL A 122 -0.24 -8.08 14.89
CA VAL A 122 1.21 -7.84 15.03
C VAL A 122 1.54 -6.65 15.94
N GLY A 123 0.53 -5.98 16.50
CA GLY A 123 0.71 -4.76 17.29
C GLY A 123 1.63 -4.91 18.50
N ASP A 124 1.50 -6.02 19.23
CA ASP A 124 2.37 -6.30 20.37
C ASP A 124 3.85 -6.39 19.99
N ALA A 125 4.15 -6.78 18.74
CA ALA A 125 5.52 -6.93 18.27
C ALA A 125 6.14 -5.62 17.80
N TYR A 126 5.33 -4.69 17.26
CA TYR A 126 5.82 -3.42 16.73
C TYR A 126 5.77 -2.28 17.75
N GLY A 127 4.85 -2.30 18.71
CA GLY A 127 4.74 -1.27 19.74
C GLY A 127 4.70 0.14 19.15
N ALA A 128 5.63 1.00 19.57
CA ALA A 128 5.71 2.40 19.15
C ALA A 128 6.18 2.59 17.70
N ASP A 129 6.82 1.58 17.10
CA ASP A 129 7.33 1.64 15.73
C ASP A 129 6.27 1.27 14.68
N ALA A 130 5.09 0.83 15.12
CA ALA A 130 4.00 0.45 14.25
C ALA A 130 3.53 1.62 13.37
N VAL A 131 3.52 1.41 12.06
CA VAL A 131 2.84 2.30 11.10
C VAL A 131 1.46 1.74 10.85
N LEU A 132 0.44 2.57 11.08
CA LEU A 132 -0.96 2.22 10.87
C LEU A 132 -1.43 2.68 9.48
N ALA A 133 -2.27 1.85 8.87
CA ALA A 133 -3.17 2.30 7.81
C ALA A 133 -4.20 3.27 8.41
N PRO A 134 -4.70 4.24 7.64
CA PRO A 134 -5.86 5.00 8.07
C PRO A 134 -7.09 4.08 8.17
N SER A 135 -8.03 4.41 9.06
CA SER A 135 -9.34 3.76 9.08
C SER A 135 -10.10 4.10 7.80
N VAL A 136 -10.83 3.12 7.24
CA VAL A 136 -11.71 3.36 6.10
C VAL A 136 -12.83 4.31 6.52
N PRO A 137 -12.97 5.50 5.89
CA PRO A 137 -13.98 6.49 6.29
C PRO A 137 -15.42 6.01 6.03
N GLU A 138 -16.39 6.59 6.74
CA GLU A 138 -17.81 6.23 6.60
C GLU A 138 -18.38 6.60 5.21
N GLU A 139 -17.72 7.47 4.46
CA GLU A 139 -18.05 7.84 3.09
C GLU A 139 -17.83 6.68 2.11
N PHE A 140 -17.18 5.59 2.53
CA PHE A 140 -16.98 4.40 1.71
C PHE A 140 -17.97 3.29 2.08
N SER A 141 -18.28 2.45 1.10
CA SER A 141 -19.04 1.22 1.29
C SER A 141 -18.29 0.03 0.71
N LEU A 142 -18.32 -1.09 1.44
CA LEU A 142 -17.76 -2.36 0.96
C LEU A 142 -18.52 -2.80 -0.29
N SER A 143 -17.82 -2.87 -1.42
CA SER A 143 -18.37 -3.26 -2.72
C SER A 143 -17.97 -4.67 -3.13
N ALA A 144 -16.82 -5.16 -2.65
CA ALA A 144 -16.40 -6.55 -2.79
C ALA A 144 -15.71 -7.07 -1.51
N ASP A 145 -15.95 -8.33 -1.19
CA ASP A 145 -15.33 -9.06 -0.07
C ASP A 145 -15.07 -10.49 -0.54
N SER A 146 -13.79 -10.89 -0.60
CA SER A 146 -13.44 -12.27 -0.89
C SER A 146 -13.59 -13.13 0.36
N ASP A 147 -13.80 -14.44 0.17
CA ASP A 147 -13.58 -15.40 1.26
C ASP A 147 -12.15 -15.28 1.83
N TRP A 148 -11.95 -15.81 3.04
CA TRP A 148 -10.61 -15.99 3.58
C TRP A 148 -9.83 -17.02 2.77
N LEU A 149 -8.78 -16.55 2.12
CA LEU A 149 -7.84 -17.35 1.35
C LEU A 149 -6.66 -17.77 2.22
N THR A 150 -5.92 -18.78 1.75
CA THR A 150 -4.67 -19.25 2.35
C THR A 150 -3.54 -19.06 1.35
N SER A 151 -2.44 -18.47 1.77
CA SER A 151 -1.17 -18.48 1.04
C SER A 151 -0.29 -19.58 1.62
N GLU A 152 -0.14 -20.68 0.89
CA GLU A 152 0.69 -21.82 1.31
C GLU A 152 2.18 -21.46 1.36
N SER A 153 2.59 -20.43 0.63
CA SER A 153 3.98 -19.93 0.59
C SER A 153 4.16 -18.60 1.34
N GLY A 154 3.07 -18.10 1.93
CA GLY A 154 3.09 -16.88 2.70
C GLY A 154 3.71 -17.11 4.07
N HIS A 155 4.45 -16.14 4.57
CA HIS A 155 5.10 -16.23 5.87
C HIS A 155 5.10 -14.89 6.60
N LEU A 156 5.21 -14.97 7.93
CA LEU A 156 5.31 -13.83 8.83
C LEU A 156 6.74 -13.73 9.38
N THR A 157 7.33 -12.55 9.27
CA THR A 157 8.62 -12.16 9.82
C THR A 157 8.41 -11.07 10.85
N ILE A 158 8.47 -11.44 12.13
CA ILE A 158 8.43 -10.48 13.23
C ILE A 158 9.86 -10.23 13.71
N PRO A 159 10.30 -8.96 13.84
CA PRO A 159 11.60 -8.63 14.41
C PRO A 159 11.82 -9.30 15.77
N GLY A 160 12.96 -9.99 15.93
CA GLY A 160 13.32 -10.65 17.19
C GLY A 160 12.60 -11.98 17.45
N GLN A 161 11.79 -12.48 16.51
CA GLN A 161 11.14 -13.78 16.59
C GLN A 161 11.65 -14.71 15.47
N PRO A 162 11.62 -16.04 15.67
CA PRO A 162 11.87 -16.97 14.57
C PRO A 162 10.83 -16.77 13.46
N PRO A 163 11.19 -16.96 12.17
CA PRO A 163 10.23 -16.90 11.08
C PRO A 163 9.07 -17.87 11.31
N SER A 164 7.85 -17.41 11.10
CA SER A 164 6.69 -18.29 11.12
C SER A 164 6.59 -19.02 9.78
N GLU A 165 6.60 -20.36 9.82
CA GLU A 165 6.41 -21.22 8.63
C GLU A 165 4.93 -21.59 8.39
N LEU A 166 4.00 -20.92 9.06
CA LEU A 166 2.58 -21.23 8.90
C LEU A 166 2.00 -20.50 7.68
N PRO A 167 1.14 -21.18 6.90
CA PRO A 167 0.39 -20.55 5.83
C PRO A 167 -0.32 -19.28 6.31
N MET A 168 -0.23 -18.22 5.51
CA MET A 168 -0.84 -16.93 5.84
C MET A 168 -2.29 -16.88 5.38
N LYS A 169 -3.20 -16.53 6.28
CA LYS A 169 -4.58 -16.19 5.91
C LYS A 169 -4.65 -14.74 5.44
N TYR A 170 -5.39 -14.49 4.38
CA TYR A 170 -5.64 -13.15 3.85
C TYR A 170 -7.00 -13.10 3.16
N ARG A 171 -7.53 -11.90 2.93
CA ARG A 171 -8.67 -11.66 2.05
C ARG A 171 -8.57 -10.30 1.39
N PHE A 172 -9.18 -10.17 0.21
CA PHE A 172 -9.26 -8.92 -0.54
C PHE A 172 -10.62 -8.25 -0.27
N LEU A 173 -10.57 -6.95 0.00
CA LEU A 173 -11.72 -6.10 0.25
C LEU A 173 -11.62 -4.90 -0.68
N THR A 174 -12.71 -4.59 -1.37
CA THR A 174 -12.81 -3.36 -2.18
C THR A 174 -13.85 -2.47 -1.55
N TYR A 175 -13.50 -1.21 -1.33
CA TYR A 175 -14.42 -0.18 -0.87
C TYR A 175 -14.51 0.93 -1.89
N ASP A 176 -15.72 1.26 -2.30
CA ASP A 176 -15.96 2.39 -3.19
C ASP A 176 -16.61 3.55 -2.42
N ARG A 177 -16.22 4.77 -2.79
CA ARG A 177 -16.83 5.98 -2.24
C ARG A 177 -18.31 6.01 -2.60
N LYS A 178 -19.15 6.25 -1.61
CA LYS A 178 -20.60 6.44 -1.78
C LYS A 178 -20.84 7.62 -2.71
N ALA A 179 -21.74 7.45 -3.67
CA ALA A 179 -22.19 8.57 -4.49
C ALA A 179 -22.74 9.68 -3.59
N ALA A 180 -22.43 10.94 -3.90
CA ALA A 180 -23.03 12.07 -3.21
C ALA A 180 -24.57 11.99 -3.39
N ALA A 181 -25.29 11.94 -2.27
CA ALA A 181 -26.75 11.88 -2.23
C ALA A 181 -27.40 13.19 -2.68
#